data_AF-A0A2M7WGQ4-F1
#
_entry.id   AF-A0A2M7WGQ4-F1
#
_cell.length_a   1.000
_cell.length_b   1.000
_cell.length_c   1.000
_cell.angle_alpha   90.00
_cell.angle_beta   90.00
_cell.angle_gamma   90.00
#
_symmetry.space_group_name_H-M   'P 1'
#
loop_
_entity.id
_entity.type
_entity.pdbx_description
1 polymer ?
#
loop_
_entity_poly.entity_id
_entity_poly.type
_entity_poly.pdbx_seq_one_letter_code
_entity_poly.pdbx_strand_id
1 'polypeptide(L)'
;MRLKILLIRLSYFSLIYWSFLICPAGSSEVLAQNAPPANIPPRQTEAQMPSKARITVDEPTFDFGAVPPRSTVSHAFKIRNTGEDTLIISRIQST
;
A
#
# COMPACT_ATOMS: atom_id res chain seq x y z
N MET A 1 -44.58 9.51 -23.00
CA MET A 1 -43.52 9.51 -21.96
C MET A 1 -42.19 8.85 -22.39
N ARG A 2 -42.15 8.00 -23.43
CA ARG A 2 -40.94 7.23 -23.80
C ARG A 2 -39.86 8.04 -24.57
N LEU A 3 -40.20 9.18 -25.17
CA LEU A 3 -39.27 10.00 -25.96
C LEU A 3 -38.35 10.88 -25.10
N LYS A 4 -38.85 11.42 -23.98
CA LYS A 4 -38.07 12.30 -23.07
C LYS A 4 -36.90 11.56 -22.40
N ILE A 5 -37.06 10.27 -22.11
CA ILE A 5 -36.01 9.41 -21.50
C ILE A 5 -34.90 9.08 -22.51
N LEU A 6 -35.24 8.91 -23.79
CA LEU A 6 -34.27 8.66 -24.85
C LEU A 6 -33.38 9.88 -25.09
N LEU A 7 -33.97 11.09 -25.06
CA LEU A 7 -33.23 12.35 -25.24
C LEU A 7 -32.24 12.62 -24.09
N ILE A 8 -32.60 12.24 -22.85
CA ILE A 8 -31.71 12.34 -21.68
C ILE A 8 -30.52 11.37 -21.81
N ARG A 9 -30.74 10.15 -22.32
CA ARG A 9 -29.66 9.16 -22.52
C ARG A 9 -28.70 9.54 -23.65
N LEU A 10 -29.19 10.19 -24.72
CA LEU A 10 -28.35 10.68 -25.82
C LEU A 10 -27.48 11.88 -25.39
N SER A 11 -28.03 12.79 -24.59
CA SER A 11 -27.31 13.93 -24.01
C SER A 11 -26.20 13.48 -23.06
N TYR A 12 -26.50 12.53 -22.17
CA TYR A 12 -25.54 12.04 -21.18
C TYR A 12 -24.35 11.30 -21.82
N PHE A 13 -24.59 10.60 -22.94
CA PHE A 13 -23.53 9.91 -23.69
C PHE A 13 -22.55 10.90 -24.35
N SER A 14 -23.02 12.06 -24.82
CA SER A 14 -22.16 13.12 -25.37
C SER A 14 -21.28 13.79 -24.31
N LEU A 15 -21.82 14.01 -23.10
CA LEU A 15 -21.09 14.66 -22.01
C LEU A 15 -19.98 13.76 -21.45
N ILE A 16 -20.22 12.45 -21.32
CA ILE A 16 -19.18 11.48 -20.91
C ILE A 16 -18.05 11.40 -21.93
N TYR A 17 -18.37 11.45 -23.23
CA TYR A 17 -17.37 11.37 -24.29
C TYR A 17 -16.46 12.60 -24.34
N TRP A 18 -16.96 13.78 -23.96
CA TRP A 18 -16.15 15.01 -23.87
C TRP A 18 -15.24 15.05 -22.63
N SER A 19 -15.66 14.45 -21.51
CA SER A 19 -14.81 14.34 -20.31
C SER A 19 -13.62 13.39 -20.49
N PHE A 20 -13.71 12.40 -21.38
CA PHE A 20 -12.62 11.45 -21.66
C PHE A 20 -11.61 11.93 -22.73
N LEU A 21 -11.91 13.01 -23.46
CA LEU A 21 -11.03 13.54 -24.51
C LEU A 21 -9.96 14.54 -24.00
N ILE A 22 -9.96 14.85 -22.69
CA ILE A 22 -8.95 15.68 -22.02
C ILE A 22 -8.07 14.77 -21.17
N CYS A 23 -7.42 13.80 -21.81
CA CYS A 23 -6.19 13.24 -21.27
C CYS A 23 -5.09 13.76 -22.19
N PRO A 24 -4.28 14.74 -21.77
CA PRO A 24 -3.08 15.04 -22.53
C PRO A 24 -2.27 13.73 -22.56
N ALA A 25 -2.09 13.19 -23.77
CA ALA A 25 -1.07 12.18 -24.02
C ALA A 25 0.26 12.81 -23.59
N GLY A 26 0.64 12.55 -22.34
CA GLY A 26 1.89 13.00 -21.77
C GLY A 26 3.01 12.40 -22.60
N SER A 27 3.61 13.24 -23.44
CA SER A 27 4.84 13.00 -24.17
C SER A 27 5.95 12.75 -23.14
N SER A 28 6.35 11.50 -22.96
CA SER A 28 7.60 11.17 -22.27
C SER A 28 8.77 11.40 -23.22
N GLU A 29 9.19 12.66 -23.36
CA GLU A 29 10.54 12.99 -23.80
C GLU A 29 11.52 12.61 -22.68
N VAL A 30 12.04 11.38 -22.71
CA VAL A 30 13.23 11.02 -21.92
C VAL A 30 14.45 11.39 -22.75
N LEU A 31 14.75 12.70 -22.84
CA LEU A 31 16.03 13.18 -23.33
C LEU A 31 17.02 13.27 -22.16
N ALA A 32 17.95 12.32 -22.16
CA ALA A 32 19.30 12.38 -21.60
C ALA A 32 19.48 12.63 -20.09
N GLN A 33 19.75 11.56 -19.35
CA GLN A 33 20.67 11.60 -18.21
C GLN A 33 21.61 10.39 -18.23
N ASN A 34 22.62 10.43 -19.13
CA ASN A 34 23.91 9.82 -18.82
C ASN A 34 24.62 10.77 -17.85
N ALA A 35 24.29 10.68 -16.57
CA ALA A 35 25.03 11.34 -15.50
C ALA A 35 26.08 10.37 -14.92
N PRO A 36 27.30 10.84 -14.57
CA PRO A 36 28.31 10.02 -13.89
C PRO A 36 27.78 9.43 -12.58
N PRO A 37 28.22 8.24 -12.14
CA PRO A 37 27.74 7.62 -10.90
C PRO A 37 28.22 8.42 -9.69
N ALA A 38 27.46 9.43 -9.30
CA ALA A 38 27.68 10.22 -8.11
C ALA A 38 26.88 9.62 -6.94
N ASN A 39 27.60 8.94 -6.03
CA ASN A 39 27.30 8.83 -4.61
C ASN A 39 25.82 8.54 -4.26
N ILE A 40 25.47 7.24 -4.22
CA ILE A 40 24.37 6.80 -3.35
C ILE A 40 24.94 6.88 -1.92
N PRO A 41 24.45 7.78 -1.04
CA PRO A 41 24.86 7.75 0.35
C PRO A 41 24.57 6.34 0.91
N PRO A 42 25.48 5.74 1.70
CA PRO A 42 25.26 4.42 2.26
C PRO A 42 23.89 4.39 2.95
N ARG A 43 23.04 3.50 2.41
CA ARG A 43 21.77 3.06 2.98
C ARG A 43 21.97 2.75 4.47
N GLN A 44 21.48 3.65 5.32
CA GLN A 44 21.38 3.57 6.79
C GLN A 44 22.49 2.75 7.46
N THR A 45 23.65 3.38 7.64
CA THR A 45 24.56 3.03 8.75
C THR A 45 24.41 4.10 9.83
N GLU A 46 23.22 4.20 10.44
CA GLU A 46 23.19 4.65 11.82
C GLU A 46 23.72 3.47 12.62
N ALA A 47 24.89 3.64 13.24
CA ALA A 47 25.45 2.64 14.14
C ALA A 47 24.41 2.36 15.21
N GLN A 48 23.65 1.28 15.04
CA GLN A 48 22.56 0.90 15.92
C GLN A 48 23.20 0.52 17.24
N MET A 49 23.26 1.49 18.16
CA MET A 49 23.64 1.25 19.53
C MET A 49 22.78 0.09 20.03
N PRO A 50 23.33 -0.81 20.87
CA PRO A 50 22.60 -1.98 21.32
C PRO A 50 21.31 -1.53 22.02
N SER A 51 20.16 -1.64 21.33
CA SER A 51 18.87 -1.31 21.92
C SER A 51 18.45 -2.44 22.83
N LYS A 52 18.03 -2.11 24.03
CA LYS A 52 17.38 -3.00 24.98
C LYS A 52 15.89 -3.21 24.69
N ALA A 53 15.40 -2.79 23.52
CA ALA A 53 14.03 -3.06 23.10
C ALA A 53 13.81 -4.58 23.02
N ARG A 54 12.76 -5.07 23.68
CA ARG A 54 12.46 -6.51 23.75
C ARG A 54 10.99 -6.72 23.45
N ILE A 55 10.71 -7.58 22.47
CA ILE A 55 9.36 -7.99 22.11
C ILE A 55 9.00 -9.27 22.86
N THR A 56 7.77 -9.33 23.37
CA THR A 56 7.19 -10.55 23.94
C THR A 56 5.79 -10.72 23.36
N VAL A 57 5.51 -11.94 22.90
CA VAL A 57 4.25 -12.35 22.29
C VAL A 57 3.75 -13.55 23.08
N ASP A 58 2.49 -13.52 23.51
CA ASP A 58 1.92 -14.58 24.34
C ASP A 58 1.78 -15.89 23.53
N GLU A 59 1.27 -15.78 22.30
CA GLU A 59 1.11 -16.89 21.36
C GLU A 59 1.78 -16.51 20.02
N PRO A 60 3.01 -16.97 19.76
CA PRO A 60 3.75 -16.57 18.55
C PRO A 60 3.20 -17.23 17.28
N THR A 61 2.42 -18.31 17.42
CA THR A 61 1.87 -19.09 16.31
C THR A 61 0.39 -19.34 16.56
N PHE A 62 -0.43 -19.08 15.55
CA PHE A 62 -1.85 -19.42 15.56
C PHE A 62 -2.19 -20.15 14.26
N ASP A 63 -2.88 -21.29 14.38
CA ASP A 63 -3.40 -22.04 13.23
C ASP A 63 -4.90 -21.73 13.08
N PHE A 64 -5.28 -21.25 11.90
CA PHE A 64 -6.68 -20.96 11.56
C PHE A 64 -7.50 -22.23 11.29
N GLY A 65 -6.85 -23.38 11.07
CA GLY A 65 -7.50 -24.65 10.80
C GLY A 65 -8.36 -24.64 9.54
N ALA A 66 -9.48 -25.37 9.58
CA ALA A 66 -10.42 -25.43 8.48
C ALA A 66 -11.29 -24.16 8.44
N VAL A 67 -10.98 -23.26 7.51
CA VAL A 67 -11.77 -22.05 7.27
C VAL A 67 -12.83 -22.33 6.19
N PRO A 68 -14.14 -22.19 6.49
CA PRO A 68 -15.20 -22.37 5.51
C PRO A 68 -15.07 -21.39 4.31
N PRO A 69 -15.48 -21.80 3.10
CA PRO A 69 -15.48 -20.92 1.95
C PRO A 69 -16.36 -19.70 2.21
N ARG A 70 -15.86 -18.53 1.80
CA ARG A 70 -16.49 -17.21 2.02
C ARG A 70 -16.65 -16.78 3.48
N SER A 71 -15.90 -17.38 4.40
CA SER A 71 -15.83 -16.90 5.79
C SER A 71 -14.56 -16.08 6.02
N THR A 72 -14.63 -15.16 6.98
CA THR A 72 -13.47 -14.39 7.44
C THR A 72 -13.22 -14.77 8.89
N VAL A 73 -12.04 -15.30 9.17
CA VAL A 73 -11.58 -15.60 10.52
C VAL A 73 -10.46 -14.62 10.85
N SER A 74 -10.51 -14.03 12.04
CA SER A 74 -9.50 -13.09 12.49
C SER A 74 -8.99 -13.51 13.86
N HIS A 75 -7.68 -13.43 14.05
CA HIS A 75 -7.04 -13.68 15.33
C HIS A 75 -6.18 -12.46 15.69
N ALA A 76 -6.27 -12.02 16.94
CA ALA A 76 -5.58 -10.83 17.42
C ALA A 76 -4.40 -11.22 18.30
N PHE A 77 -3.19 -10.91 17.84
CA PHE A 77 -1.98 -11.13 18.62
C PHE A 77 -1.74 -9.98 19.59
N LYS A 78 -1.46 -10.32 20.85
CA LYS A 78 -1.01 -9.36 21.85
C LYS A 78 0.51 -9.28 21.83
N ILE A 79 1.02 -8.10 21.51
CA ILE A 79 2.45 -7.81 21.46
C ILE A 79 2.75 -6.80 22.55
N ARG A 80 3.74 -7.11 23.40
CA ARG A 80 4.19 -6.20 24.45
C ARG A 80 5.68 -5.90 24.30
N ASN A 81 6.03 -4.62 24.39
CA ASN A 81 7.40 -4.21 24.61
C ASN A 81 7.76 -4.45 26.08
N THR A 82 8.68 -5.37 26.34
CA THR A 82 9.21 -5.68 27.68
C THR A 82 10.62 -5.10 27.87
N GLY A 83 11.12 -4.35 26.89
CA GLY A 83 12.39 -3.64 26.95
C GLY A 83 12.31 -2.29 27.63
N GLU A 84 13.48 -1.70 27.89
CA GLU A 84 13.62 -0.33 28.41
C GLU A 84 13.46 0.72 27.29
N ASP A 85 13.81 0.35 26.05
CA ASP A 85 13.81 1.26 24.91
C ASP A 85 12.51 1.18 24.11
N THR A 86 12.28 2.20 23.27
CA THR A 86 11.11 2.26 22.38
C THR A 86 11.20 1.18 21.29
N LEU A 87 10.17 0.34 21.19
CA LEU A 87 10.05 -0.69 20.15
C LEU A 87 9.36 -0.10 18.91
N ILE A 88 10.06 -0.07 17.77
CA ILE A 88 9.53 0.37 16.48
C ILE A 88 9.32 -0.86 15.58
N ILE A 89 8.08 -1.07 15.12
CA ILE A 89 7.75 -2.15 14.18
C ILE A 89 7.78 -1.56 12.76
N SER A 90 8.77 -1.97 11.95
CA SER A 90 8.99 -1.41 10.61
C SER A 90 8.31 -2.19 9.48
N ARG A 91 8.04 -3.49 9.67
CA ARG A 91 7.46 -4.36 8.65
C ARG A 91 6.68 -5.51 9.28
N ILE A 92 5.55 -5.85 8.65
CA ILE A 92 4.74 -7.03 8.94
C ILE A 92 4.62 -7.83 7.65
N GLN A 93 4.84 -9.14 7.69
CA GLN A 93 4.73 -10.04 6.54
C GLN A 93 3.86 -11.24 6.93
N SER A 94 3.02 -11.70 6.00
CA SER A 94 2.37 -13.02 6.10
C SER A 94 3.25 -14.03 5.40
N THR A 95 3.53 -15.14 6.07
CA THR A 95 4.21 -16.31 5.47
C THR A 95 3.20 -17.23 4.81
#